data_AF-A0A7K3DSR8-F1
#
_entry.id   AF-A0A7K3DSR8-F1
#
_cell.length_a   1.000
_cell.length_b   1.000
_cell.length_c   1.000
_cell.angle_alpha   90.00
_cell.angle_beta   90.00
_cell.angle_gamma   90.00
#
_symmetry.space_group_name_H-M   'P 1'
#
loop_
_entity.id
_entity.type
_entity.pdbx_description
1 polymer ?
#
loop_
_entity_poly.entity_id
_entity_poly.type
_entity_poly.pdbx_seq_one_letter_code
_entity_poly.pdbx_strand_id
1 'polypeptide(L)'
;MVQQAARGGPDLDAIGARPIPEFDGVHEVWPRGERLAEVRRAAAAYKPRFKEQGQVRAVRSVDIAAAPYPVAYAFHGAVSVPTLPLISMINRMVVVQYDDWNGTPRTLVFEPTVPDGSAEAPFYRNLRRLTAKVPGGRLVEKAVLKYYNEPGDVLTRLGLGADDIDFCTFDHLHVQDPRMILGSTEVIEGETTPRGPLFGAARMLVHRRELATLESLHPMQWAWYVDGGLGGVDPYKFVT
;
A
#
# COMPACT_ATOMS: atom_id res chain seq x y z
N MET A 1 -14.95 -24.13 3.62
CA MET A 1 -16.15 -23.30 3.44
C MET A 1 -16.05 -22.13 4.42
N VAL A 2 -15.44 -21.03 4.00
CA VAL A 2 -15.43 -19.80 4.79
C VAL A 2 -16.75 -19.10 4.49
N GLN A 3 -17.56 -18.89 5.52
CA GLN A 3 -18.79 -18.10 5.45
C GLN A 3 -18.46 -16.76 4.79
N GLN A 4 -19.01 -16.51 3.59
CA GLN A 4 -19.19 -15.16 3.08
C GLN A 4 -20.19 -14.47 4.00
N ALA A 5 -19.69 -13.93 5.12
CA ALA A 5 -20.40 -12.89 5.83
C ALA A 5 -20.54 -11.73 4.86
N ALA A 6 -21.77 -11.48 4.41
CA ALA A 6 -22.17 -10.24 3.79
C ALA A 6 -21.94 -9.11 4.81
N ARG A 7 -20.69 -8.67 4.96
CA ARG A 7 -20.35 -7.43 5.66
C ARG A 7 -20.77 -6.32 4.71
N GLY A 8 -21.86 -5.62 5.05
CA GLY A 8 -22.14 -4.32 4.46
C GLY A 8 -20.87 -3.47 4.57
N GLY A 9 -20.65 -2.60 3.57
CA GLY A 9 -19.50 -1.69 3.60
C GLY A 9 -19.41 -0.96 4.94
N PRO A 10 -18.22 -0.52 5.34
CA PRO A 10 -18.01 0.18 6.59
C PRO A 10 -19.01 1.33 6.68
N ASP A 11 -19.59 1.49 7.86
CA ASP A 11 -20.31 2.70 8.19
C ASP A 11 -19.33 3.87 8.02
N LEU A 12 -19.48 4.60 6.90
CA LEU A 12 -18.55 5.67 6.52
C LEU A 12 -18.56 6.76 7.58
N ASP A 13 -19.71 7.00 8.21
CA ASP A 13 -19.83 7.97 9.31
C ASP A 13 -19.01 7.53 10.52
N ALA A 14 -18.96 6.22 10.83
CA ALA A 14 -18.16 5.68 11.93
C ALA A 14 -16.64 5.86 11.74
N ILE A 15 -16.18 6.11 10.51
CA ILE A 15 -14.76 6.41 10.22
C ILE A 15 -14.54 7.86 9.78
N GLY A 16 -15.57 8.70 9.83
CA GLY A 16 -15.50 10.10 9.40
C GLY A 16 -15.24 10.27 7.90
N ALA A 17 -15.65 9.30 7.08
CA ALA A 17 -15.52 9.32 5.62
C ALA A 17 -16.85 9.72 4.96
N ARG A 18 -16.80 10.12 3.68
CA ARG A 18 -17.96 10.39 2.84
C ARG A 18 -17.78 9.78 1.45
N PRO A 19 -18.86 9.37 0.79
CA PRO A 19 -18.78 8.85 -0.58
C PRO A 19 -18.38 9.95 -1.57
N ILE A 20 -17.98 9.50 -2.76
CA ILE A 20 -17.76 10.35 -3.93
C ILE A 20 -18.81 9.99 -4.99
N PRO A 21 -20.08 10.44 -4.82
CA PRO A 21 -21.20 9.98 -5.62
C PRO A 21 -21.08 10.33 -7.12
N GLU A 22 -20.24 11.29 -7.49
CA GLU A 22 -19.95 11.61 -8.89
C GLU A 22 -19.37 10.41 -9.66
N PHE A 23 -18.79 9.42 -8.96
CA PHE A 23 -18.25 8.19 -9.56
C PHE A 23 -19.21 6.99 -9.48
N ASP A 24 -20.41 7.15 -8.92
CA ASP A 24 -21.37 6.05 -8.82
C ASP A 24 -21.76 5.54 -10.22
N GLY A 25 -21.71 4.22 -10.40
CA GLY A 25 -22.07 3.57 -11.67
C GLY A 25 -21.05 3.74 -12.81
N VAL A 26 -19.98 4.51 -12.64
CA VAL A 26 -18.96 4.73 -13.69
C VAL A 26 -18.32 3.41 -14.14
N HIS A 27 -18.12 2.46 -13.22
CA HIS A 27 -17.57 1.15 -13.54
C HIS A 27 -18.55 0.21 -14.26
N GLU A 28 -19.85 0.50 -14.24
CA GLU A 28 -20.91 -0.25 -14.91
C GLU A 28 -21.10 0.17 -16.37
N VAL A 29 -20.51 1.29 -16.78
CA VAL A 29 -20.59 1.79 -18.17
C VAL A 29 -20.05 0.76 -19.16
N TRP A 30 -20.87 0.52 -20.19
CA TRP A 30 -20.63 -0.37 -21.31
C TRP A 30 -21.13 0.27 -22.62
N PRO A 31 -20.37 0.22 -23.74
CA PRO A 31 -19.10 -0.47 -23.95
C PRO A 31 -17.92 0.08 -23.16
N ARG A 32 -16.93 -0.78 -22.87
CA ARG A 32 -15.75 -0.41 -22.08
C ARG A 32 -15.00 0.81 -22.63
N GLY A 33 -15.09 1.05 -23.94
CA GLY A 33 -14.51 2.23 -24.58
C GLY A 33 -15.10 3.57 -24.11
N GLU A 34 -16.36 3.60 -23.69
CA GLU A 34 -17.03 4.81 -23.20
C GLU A 34 -16.71 5.13 -21.75
N ARG A 35 -16.30 4.13 -20.97
CA ARG A 35 -15.98 4.28 -19.54
C ARG A 35 -14.95 5.38 -19.27
N LEU A 36 -13.94 5.52 -20.13
CA LEU A 36 -12.92 6.57 -19.95
C LEU A 36 -13.52 7.98 -20.05
N ALA A 37 -14.46 8.19 -20.97
CA ALA A 37 -15.16 9.47 -21.10
C ALA A 37 -16.00 9.75 -19.85
N GLU A 38 -16.65 8.71 -19.31
CA GLU A 38 -17.43 8.82 -18.09
C GLU A 38 -16.57 9.16 -16.86
N VAL A 39 -15.45 8.44 -16.65
CA VAL A 39 -14.49 8.74 -15.57
C VAL A 39 -14.04 10.20 -15.64
N ARG A 40 -13.75 10.71 -16.84
CA ARG A 40 -13.34 12.10 -17.04
C ARG A 40 -14.46 13.09 -16.70
N ARG A 41 -15.71 12.78 -17.07
CA ARG A 41 -16.89 13.58 -16.73
C ARG A 41 -17.13 13.62 -15.23
N ALA A 42 -17.11 12.46 -14.56
CA ALA A 42 -17.20 12.32 -13.12
C ALA A 42 -16.11 13.13 -12.39
N ALA A 43 -14.86 13.02 -12.83
CA ALA A 43 -13.75 13.77 -12.26
C ALA A 43 -13.92 15.29 -12.42
N ALA A 44 -14.41 15.75 -13.59
CA ALA A 44 -14.70 17.16 -13.83
C ALA A 44 -15.84 17.66 -12.93
N ALA A 45 -16.86 16.84 -12.69
CA ALA A 45 -17.97 17.15 -11.78
C ALA A 45 -17.56 17.14 -10.30
N TYR A 46 -16.66 16.24 -9.90
CA TYR A 46 -16.16 16.15 -8.53
C TYR A 46 -15.22 17.30 -8.16
N LYS A 47 -14.40 17.77 -9.12
CA LYS A 47 -13.35 18.76 -8.88
C LYS A 47 -13.82 20.05 -8.17
N PRO A 48 -14.95 20.69 -8.52
CA PRO A 48 -15.50 21.82 -7.77
C PRO A 48 -15.74 21.48 -6.30
N ARG A 49 -16.48 20.39 -6.03
CA ARG A 49 -16.78 19.92 -4.67
C ARG A 49 -15.50 19.64 -3.88
N PHE A 50 -14.56 18.90 -4.47
CA PHE A 50 -13.27 18.60 -3.82
C PHE A 50 -12.51 19.87 -3.39
N LYS A 51 -12.55 20.93 -4.20
CA LYS A 51 -11.86 22.19 -3.88
C LYS A 51 -12.54 22.98 -2.75
N GLU A 52 -13.86 22.89 -2.64
CA GLU A 52 -14.63 23.57 -1.59
C GLU A 52 -14.49 22.89 -0.22
N GLN A 53 -14.03 21.63 -0.20
CA GLN A 53 -13.90 20.79 0.99
C GLN A 53 -12.70 21.11 1.88
N GLY A 54 -11.87 22.10 1.52
CA GLY A 54 -10.80 22.63 2.36
C GLY A 54 -9.44 21.97 2.15
N GLN A 55 -8.56 22.14 3.13
CA GLN A 55 -7.18 21.64 3.11
C GLN A 55 -6.91 20.80 4.35
N VAL A 56 -6.06 19.78 4.19
CA VAL A 56 -5.52 19.03 5.32
C VAL A 56 -4.62 19.92 6.17
N ARG A 57 -4.45 19.57 7.46
CA ARG A 57 -3.69 20.36 8.44
C ARG A 57 -2.19 20.32 8.14
N ALA A 58 -1.66 19.15 7.81
CA ALA A 58 -0.26 18.96 7.50
C ALA A 58 -0.03 17.75 6.61
N VAL A 59 1.02 17.81 5.78
CA VAL A 59 1.51 16.70 4.98
C VAL A 59 3.03 16.65 5.07
N ARG A 60 3.58 15.47 5.32
CA ARG A 60 5.02 15.22 5.24
C ARG A 60 5.27 13.96 4.45
N SER A 61 6.14 14.04 3.44
CA SER A 61 6.60 12.89 2.67
C SER A 61 8.06 12.59 2.98
N VAL A 62 8.39 11.32 3.20
CA VAL A 62 9.72 10.85 3.60
C VAL A 62 10.10 9.62 2.77
N ASP A 63 11.34 9.59 2.26
CA ASP A 63 11.86 8.42 1.53
C ASP A 63 12.04 7.24 2.48
N ILE A 64 11.57 6.06 2.10
CA ILE A 64 11.69 4.83 2.90
C ILE A 64 12.74 3.91 2.30
N ALA A 65 12.62 3.60 1.01
CA ALA A 65 13.51 2.68 0.33
C ALA A 65 13.71 3.07 -1.12
N ALA A 66 14.90 2.89 -1.64
CA ALA A 66 15.18 2.82 -3.06
C ALA A 66 15.35 1.34 -3.46
N ALA A 67 14.62 0.91 -4.48
CA ALA A 67 14.69 -0.44 -5.00
C ALA A 67 15.04 -0.44 -6.51
N PRO A 68 15.82 -1.42 -6.99
CA PRO A 68 16.00 -1.66 -8.41
C PRO A 68 14.69 -2.09 -9.05
N TYR A 69 14.35 -1.47 -10.17
CA TYR A 69 13.21 -1.85 -10.98
C TYR A 69 13.61 -2.00 -12.45
N PRO A 70 13.20 -3.09 -13.15
CA PRO A 70 13.55 -3.30 -14.55
C PRO A 70 13.06 -2.17 -15.45
N VAL A 71 13.94 -1.62 -16.30
CA VAL A 71 13.60 -0.57 -17.28
C VAL A 71 12.44 -1.02 -18.18
N ALA A 72 12.49 -2.28 -18.65
CA ALA A 72 11.45 -2.83 -19.50
C ALA A 72 10.06 -2.81 -18.81
N TYR A 73 10.00 -3.01 -17.49
CA TYR A 73 8.73 -2.92 -16.75
C TYR A 73 8.35 -1.46 -16.49
N ALA A 74 9.31 -0.62 -16.11
CA ALA A 74 9.08 0.81 -15.82
C ALA A 74 8.42 1.55 -16.98
N PHE A 75 8.82 1.20 -18.20
CA PHE A 75 8.37 1.87 -19.43
C PHE A 75 7.50 0.97 -20.30
N HIS A 76 6.99 -0.15 -19.78
CA HIS A 76 6.13 -1.08 -20.52
C HIS A 76 6.72 -1.47 -21.90
N GLY A 77 8.02 -1.78 -21.95
CA GLY A 77 8.74 -2.14 -23.17
C GLY A 77 9.04 -0.99 -24.14
N ALA A 78 8.58 0.24 -23.87
CA ALA A 78 8.83 1.39 -24.75
C ALA A 78 10.29 1.85 -24.76
N VAL A 79 11.06 1.47 -23.73
CA VAL A 79 12.47 1.83 -23.58
C VAL A 79 13.31 0.56 -23.51
N SER A 80 14.29 0.43 -24.40
CA SER A 80 15.27 -0.65 -24.41
C SER A 80 16.67 -0.06 -24.27
N VAL A 81 17.29 -0.27 -23.12
CA VAL A 81 18.66 0.19 -22.83
C VAL A 81 19.50 -1.04 -22.47
N PRO A 82 20.30 -1.59 -23.42
CA PRO A 82 21.07 -2.81 -23.19
C PRO A 82 22.13 -2.67 -22.08
N THR A 83 22.58 -1.45 -21.81
CA THR A 83 23.71 -1.16 -20.91
C THR A 83 23.28 -0.82 -19.47
N LEU A 84 22.00 -0.50 -19.24
CA LEU A 84 21.51 -0.08 -17.92
C LEU A 84 20.09 -0.62 -17.71
N PRO A 85 19.94 -1.93 -17.42
CA PRO A 85 18.64 -2.61 -17.43
C PRO A 85 17.77 -2.33 -16.20
N LEU A 86 18.24 -1.51 -15.26
CA LEU A 86 17.57 -1.19 -14.00
C LEU A 86 17.50 0.33 -13.80
N ILE A 87 16.38 0.82 -13.28
CA ILE A 87 16.24 2.15 -12.69
C ILE A 87 16.07 2.03 -11.17
N SER A 88 16.34 3.11 -10.46
CA SER A 88 16.03 3.19 -9.03
C SER A 88 14.65 3.82 -8.85
N MET A 89 13.75 3.12 -8.18
CA MET A 89 12.47 3.66 -7.73
C MET A 89 12.55 3.94 -6.24
N ILE A 90 12.11 5.12 -5.81
CA ILE A 90 12.08 5.52 -4.40
C ILE A 90 10.65 5.42 -3.88
N ASN A 91 10.43 4.50 -2.95
CA ASN A 91 9.19 4.37 -2.21
C ASN A 91 9.19 5.40 -1.08
N ARG A 92 8.08 6.14 -0.95
CA ARG A 92 7.93 7.23 0.00
C ARG A 92 6.71 7.00 0.86
N MET A 93 6.89 7.12 2.18
CA MET A 93 5.79 7.19 3.13
C MET A 93 5.29 8.64 3.19
N VAL A 94 3.98 8.83 3.31
CA VAL A 94 3.35 10.13 3.53
C VAL A 94 2.55 10.11 4.82
N VAL A 95 2.79 11.08 5.69
CA VAL A 95 2.00 11.32 6.91
C VAL A 95 1.09 12.51 6.65
N VAL A 96 -0.20 12.32 6.85
CA VAL A 96 -1.24 13.33 6.62
C VAL A 96 -2.02 13.53 7.91
N GLN A 97 -2.08 14.77 8.39
CA GLN A 97 -2.96 15.16 9.48
C GLN A 97 -4.12 15.99 8.93
N TYR A 98 -5.33 15.66 9.34
CA TYR A 98 -6.56 16.26 8.81
C TYR A 98 -7.69 16.23 9.84
N ASP A 99 -8.76 16.98 9.58
CA ASP A 99 -10.03 16.79 10.26
C ASP A 99 -10.93 15.92 9.40
N ASP A 100 -11.47 14.85 9.99
CA ASP A 100 -12.44 14.02 9.30
C ASP A 100 -13.79 14.73 9.14
N TRP A 101 -14.74 14.09 8.46
CA TRP A 101 -16.06 14.68 8.19
C TRP A 101 -16.95 14.85 9.43
N ASN A 102 -16.52 14.33 10.58
CA ASN A 102 -17.14 14.51 11.88
C ASN A 102 -16.42 15.58 12.72
N GLY A 103 -15.41 16.25 12.17
CA GLY A 103 -14.59 17.24 12.89
C GLY A 103 -13.59 16.63 13.87
N THR A 104 -13.29 15.34 13.75
CA THR A 104 -12.29 14.66 14.58
C THR A 104 -10.91 14.80 13.94
N PRO A 105 -9.87 15.24 14.68
CA PRO A 105 -8.50 15.19 14.20
C PRO A 105 -8.05 13.76 13.92
N ARG A 106 -7.41 13.54 12.78
CA ARG A 106 -6.88 12.24 12.36
C ARG A 106 -5.44 12.34 11.88
N THR A 107 -4.70 11.24 12.04
CA THR A 107 -3.43 10.99 11.36
C THR A 107 -3.55 9.75 10.47
N LEU A 108 -3.26 9.92 9.18
CA LEU A 108 -3.14 8.85 8.18
C LEU A 108 -1.68 8.66 7.79
N VAL A 109 -1.23 7.41 7.79
CA VAL A 109 0.06 7.00 7.20
C VAL A 109 -0.18 6.27 5.88
N PHE A 110 0.25 6.88 4.78
CA PHE A 110 0.16 6.36 3.42
C PHE A 110 1.50 5.74 3.00
N GLU A 111 1.46 4.55 2.40
CA GLU A 111 2.66 3.80 1.95
C GLU A 111 3.72 3.56 3.04
N PRO A 112 3.36 3.04 4.24
CA PRO A 112 4.35 2.65 5.25
C PRO A 112 5.03 1.33 4.87
N THR A 113 5.70 1.25 3.73
CA THR A 113 6.39 0.02 3.31
C THR A 113 7.40 -0.40 4.39
N VAL A 114 7.31 -1.65 4.86
CA VAL A 114 8.31 -2.25 5.76
C VAL A 114 9.23 -3.12 4.92
N PRO A 115 10.51 -2.73 4.73
CA PRO A 115 11.49 -3.47 3.94
C PRO A 115 11.53 -4.98 4.16
N ASP A 116 11.50 -5.41 5.42
CA ASP A 116 11.61 -6.81 5.79
C ASP A 116 10.41 -7.63 5.28
N GLY A 117 9.19 -7.08 5.32
CA GLY A 117 8.01 -7.73 4.75
C GLY A 117 8.04 -7.80 3.23
N SER A 118 8.49 -6.74 2.58
CA SER A 118 8.59 -6.71 1.11
C SER A 118 9.62 -7.70 0.57
N ALA A 119 10.67 -8.02 1.33
CA ALA A 119 11.68 -8.99 0.92
C ALA A 119 11.11 -10.41 0.70
N GLU A 120 9.99 -10.74 1.33
CA GLU A 120 9.32 -12.05 1.21
C GLU A 120 8.49 -12.21 -0.07
N ALA A 121 8.21 -11.12 -0.79
CA ALA A 121 7.53 -11.20 -2.06
C ALA A 121 8.37 -11.97 -3.10
N PRO A 122 7.79 -12.90 -3.88
CA PRO A 122 8.54 -13.71 -4.84
C PRO A 122 9.31 -12.88 -5.88
N PHE A 123 8.83 -11.69 -6.25
CA PHE A 123 9.54 -10.76 -7.13
C PHE A 123 10.95 -10.45 -6.60
N TYR A 124 11.08 -10.02 -5.35
CA TYR A 124 12.39 -9.69 -4.77
C TYR A 124 13.24 -10.95 -4.62
N ARG A 125 12.68 -12.08 -4.21
CA ARG A 125 13.41 -13.37 -4.17
C ARG A 125 13.95 -13.76 -5.55
N ASN A 126 13.17 -13.58 -6.60
CA ASN A 126 13.58 -13.86 -7.98
C ASN A 126 14.63 -12.86 -8.48
N LEU A 127 14.48 -11.57 -8.15
CA LEU A 127 15.47 -10.54 -8.46
C LEU A 127 16.81 -10.86 -7.80
N ARG A 128 16.82 -11.22 -6.52
CA ARG A 128 18.03 -11.68 -5.79
C ARG A 128 18.67 -12.91 -6.43
N ARG A 129 17.86 -13.88 -6.89
CA ARG A 129 18.35 -15.07 -7.61
C ARG A 129 18.97 -14.72 -8.97
N LEU A 130 18.43 -13.72 -9.67
CA LEU A 130 18.95 -13.23 -10.94
C LEU A 130 20.25 -12.45 -10.74
N THR A 131 20.32 -11.55 -9.75
CA THR A 131 21.54 -10.77 -9.44
C THR A 131 22.66 -11.65 -8.89
N ALA A 132 22.35 -12.68 -8.10
CA ALA A 132 23.35 -13.61 -7.55
C ALA A 132 24.11 -14.41 -8.63
N LYS A 133 23.55 -14.57 -9.83
CA LYS A 133 24.18 -15.28 -10.95
C LYS A 133 25.14 -14.39 -11.76
N VAL A 134 25.17 -13.08 -11.51
CA VAL A 134 26.05 -12.13 -12.21
C VAL A 134 27.34 -11.94 -11.40
N PRO A 135 28.54 -12.04 -12.01
CA PRO A 135 29.80 -11.73 -11.32
C PRO A 135 29.77 -10.29 -10.77
N GLY A 136 29.95 -10.12 -9.45
CA GLY A 136 29.82 -8.81 -8.78
C GLY A 136 28.39 -8.38 -8.43
N GLY A 137 27.38 -9.19 -8.76
CA GLY A 137 25.96 -8.86 -8.58
C GLY A 137 25.53 -8.64 -7.12
N ARG A 138 26.19 -9.27 -6.14
CA ARG A 138 25.95 -8.98 -4.71
C ARG A 138 26.39 -7.57 -4.27
N LEU A 139 27.40 -6.99 -4.92
CA LEU A 139 27.80 -5.59 -4.68
C LEU A 139 26.80 -4.63 -5.32
N VAL A 140 26.30 -4.96 -6.51
CA VAL A 140 25.27 -4.20 -7.22
C VAL A 140 23.93 -4.24 -6.45
N GLU A 141 23.55 -5.38 -5.90
CA GLU A 141 22.33 -5.52 -5.11
C GLU A 141 22.34 -4.62 -3.86
N LYS A 142 23.44 -4.61 -3.09
CA LYS A 142 23.60 -3.72 -1.92
C LYS A 142 23.73 -2.24 -2.29
N ALA A 143 24.23 -1.92 -3.50
CA ALA A 143 24.33 -0.56 -3.97
C ALA A 143 23.00 0.01 -4.47
N VAL A 144 22.07 -0.86 -4.91
CA VAL A 144 20.81 -0.45 -5.55
C VAL A 144 19.59 -0.62 -4.64
N LEU A 145 19.60 -1.56 -3.68
CA LEU A 145 18.65 -1.60 -2.56
C LEU A 145 19.18 -0.73 -1.42
N LYS A 146 18.58 0.45 -1.23
CA LYS A 146 18.95 1.38 -0.17
C LYS A 146 17.75 1.65 0.72
N TYR A 147 17.82 1.21 1.97
CA TYR A 147 16.86 1.61 2.99
C TYR A 147 17.30 2.95 3.59
N TYR A 148 16.42 3.93 3.53
CA TYR A 148 16.65 5.26 4.06
C TYR A 148 16.12 5.38 5.49
N ASN A 149 14.90 4.88 5.72
CA ASN A 149 14.19 5.08 6.96
C ASN A 149 13.19 3.93 7.21
N GLU A 150 12.99 3.58 8.48
CA GLU A 150 11.89 2.70 8.91
C GLU A 150 10.64 3.53 9.27
N PRO A 151 9.41 3.06 8.98
CA PRO A 151 8.20 3.84 9.25
C PRO A 151 8.06 4.31 10.70
N GLY A 152 8.40 3.46 11.69
CA GLY A 152 8.35 3.82 13.11
C GLY A 152 9.33 4.95 13.49
N ASP A 153 10.54 4.93 12.93
CA ASP A 153 11.56 5.97 13.14
C ASP A 153 11.18 7.28 12.44
N VAL A 154 10.47 7.21 11.32
CA VAL A 154 9.87 8.39 10.68
C VAL A 154 8.86 9.04 11.61
N LEU A 155 7.91 8.28 12.17
CA LEU A 155 6.91 8.82 13.10
C LEU A 155 7.56 9.47 14.32
N THR A 156 8.52 8.79 14.95
CA THR A 156 9.24 9.32 16.12
C THR A 156 9.93 10.66 15.81
N ARG A 157 10.57 10.81 14.64
CA ARG A 157 11.20 12.09 14.23
C ARG A 157 10.19 13.20 13.92
N LEU A 158 8.95 12.85 13.59
CA LEU A 158 7.85 13.80 13.42
C LEU A 158 7.16 14.13 14.76
N GLY A 159 7.64 13.56 15.87
CA GLY A 159 7.04 13.74 17.19
C GLY A 159 5.75 12.96 17.38
N LEU A 160 5.55 11.88 16.63
CA LEU A 160 4.38 11.01 16.69
C LEU A 160 4.74 9.64 17.27
N GLY A 161 3.88 9.11 18.12
CA GLY A 161 3.87 7.73 18.58
C GLY A 161 2.97 6.84 17.72
N ALA A 162 3.03 5.53 17.98
CA ALA A 162 2.21 4.53 17.30
C ALA A 162 0.71 4.75 17.52
N ASP A 163 0.32 5.21 18.72
CA ASP A 163 -1.08 5.45 19.11
C ASP A 163 -1.64 6.77 18.57
N ASP A 164 -0.81 7.64 17.97
CA ASP A 164 -1.26 8.86 17.29
C ASP A 164 -1.83 8.58 15.89
N ILE A 165 -1.74 7.34 15.42
CA ILE A 165 -2.11 6.94 14.06
C ILE A 165 -3.50 6.30 14.06
N ASP A 166 -4.45 6.94 13.38
CA ASP A 166 -5.81 6.40 13.23
C ASP A 166 -5.90 5.40 12.09
N PHE A 167 -5.25 5.73 10.97
CA PHE A 167 -5.35 4.96 9.74
C PHE A 167 -3.99 4.76 9.10
N CYS A 168 -3.83 3.63 8.44
CA CYS A 168 -2.79 3.42 7.44
C CYS A 168 -3.41 2.96 6.13
N THR A 169 -2.70 3.12 5.02
CA THR A 169 -3.17 2.64 3.73
C THR A 169 -2.03 2.49 2.74
N PHE A 170 -2.31 1.73 1.69
CA PHE A 170 -1.49 1.58 0.50
C PHE A 170 -2.37 1.84 -0.71
N ASP A 171 -1.79 2.36 -1.79
CA ASP A 171 -2.49 2.48 -3.08
C ASP A 171 -2.88 1.09 -3.63
N HIS A 172 -2.05 0.08 -3.41
CA HIS A 172 -2.27 -1.34 -3.66
C HIS A 172 -1.35 -2.20 -2.78
N LEU A 173 -1.62 -3.50 -2.67
CA LEU A 173 -0.86 -4.38 -1.74
C LEU A 173 0.30 -5.13 -2.39
N HIS A 174 0.82 -4.67 -3.53
CA HIS A 174 2.01 -5.29 -4.12
C HIS A 174 3.20 -5.13 -3.18
N VAL A 175 3.87 -6.25 -2.93
CA VAL A 175 5.03 -6.43 -2.07
C VAL A 175 4.79 -5.93 -0.63
N GLN A 176 3.53 -5.73 -0.24
CA GLN A 176 3.18 -5.35 1.12
C GLN A 176 2.74 -6.58 1.89
N ASP A 177 3.24 -6.72 3.11
CA ASP A 177 2.81 -7.73 4.07
C ASP A 177 2.03 -7.04 5.19
N PRO A 178 0.68 -7.11 5.20
CA PRO A 178 -0.15 -6.51 6.24
C PRO A 178 0.25 -6.90 7.67
N ARG A 179 0.82 -8.09 7.88
CA ARG A 179 1.28 -8.55 9.21
C ARG A 179 2.35 -7.65 9.80
N MET A 180 3.18 -7.02 8.96
CA MET A 180 4.23 -6.11 9.41
C MET A 180 3.70 -4.80 9.98
N ILE A 181 2.50 -4.38 9.58
CA ILE A 181 1.87 -3.13 10.02
C ILE A 181 0.80 -3.39 11.08
N LEU A 182 -0.11 -4.33 10.83
CA LEU A 182 -1.27 -4.60 11.67
C LEU A 182 -1.00 -5.60 12.80
N GLY A 183 0.16 -6.26 12.76
CA GLY A 183 0.50 -7.37 13.64
C GLY A 183 -0.11 -8.68 13.18
N SER A 184 0.33 -9.77 13.80
CA SER A 184 -0.14 -11.13 13.56
C SER A 184 -0.10 -11.94 14.85
N THR A 185 -1.18 -12.68 15.12
CA THR A 185 -1.20 -13.67 16.21
C THR A 185 -0.42 -14.94 15.86
N GLU A 186 -0.16 -15.18 14.57
CA GLU A 186 0.71 -16.23 14.08
C GLU A 186 2.18 -15.75 14.06
N VAL A 187 3.11 -16.68 14.27
CA VAL A 187 4.54 -16.41 14.12
C VAL A 187 4.86 -16.30 12.63
N ILE A 188 5.39 -15.14 12.23
CA ILE A 188 5.83 -14.90 10.85
C ILE A 188 7.12 -15.68 10.60
N GLU A 189 7.31 -16.19 9.39
CA GLU A 189 8.55 -16.90 9.01
C GLU A 189 9.77 -16.02 9.30
N GLY A 190 10.75 -16.58 10.02
CA GLY A 190 11.94 -15.85 10.47
C GLY A 190 11.83 -15.23 11.88
N GLU A 191 10.64 -15.18 12.47
CA GLU A 191 10.43 -14.70 13.84
C GLU A 191 10.26 -15.86 14.85
N THR A 192 10.44 -15.56 16.14
CA THR A 192 10.31 -16.54 17.23
C THR A 192 9.05 -16.35 18.07
N THR A 193 8.39 -15.21 17.93
CA THR A 193 7.16 -14.85 18.66
C THR A 193 6.18 -14.15 17.72
N PRO A 194 4.87 -14.15 18.02
CA PRO A 194 3.90 -13.33 17.28
C PRO A 194 4.28 -11.85 17.27
N ARG A 195 3.91 -11.16 16.18
CA ARG A 195 4.24 -9.76 15.96
C ARG A 195 3.12 -8.84 16.43
N GLY A 196 3.46 -7.83 17.24
CA GLY A 196 2.55 -6.73 17.57
C GLY A 196 2.39 -5.73 16.41
N PRO A 197 1.30 -4.95 16.37
CA PRO A 197 1.12 -3.89 15.38
C PRO A 197 2.19 -2.81 15.46
N LEU A 198 2.59 -2.28 14.31
CA LEU A 198 3.54 -1.16 14.22
C LEU A 198 2.91 0.18 14.64
N PHE A 199 1.61 0.37 14.33
CA PHE A 199 0.87 1.60 14.57
C PHE A 199 -0.30 1.39 15.55
N GLY A 200 -0.03 0.74 16.69
CA GLY A 200 -0.99 0.60 17.78
C GLY A 200 -2.36 0.05 17.32
N ALA A 201 -3.41 0.86 17.54
CA ALA A 201 -4.79 0.54 17.18
C ALA A 201 -5.20 0.98 15.75
N ALA A 202 -4.27 1.49 14.94
CA ALA A 202 -4.57 1.96 13.59
C ALA A 202 -5.24 0.88 12.74
N ARG A 203 -6.18 1.32 11.90
CA ARG A 203 -6.86 0.47 10.93
C ARG A 203 -6.34 0.71 9.52
N MET A 204 -6.29 -0.32 8.69
CA MET A 204 -5.90 -0.22 7.29
C MET A 204 -7.11 0.07 6.42
N LEU A 205 -7.11 1.24 5.77
CA LEU A 205 -8.02 1.52 4.67
C LEU A 205 -7.50 0.77 3.44
N VAL A 206 -8.30 -0.10 2.84
CA VAL A 206 -7.87 -0.87 1.67
C VAL A 206 -9.04 -1.23 0.78
N HIS A 207 -8.84 -1.21 -0.54
CA HIS A 207 -9.91 -1.59 -1.45
C HIS A 207 -10.27 -3.08 -1.29
N ARG A 208 -11.56 -3.41 -1.19
CA ARG A 208 -12.04 -4.80 -0.99
C ARG A 208 -11.45 -5.81 -1.99
N ARG A 209 -11.28 -5.40 -3.25
CA ARG A 209 -10.70 -6.25 -4.31
C ARG A 209 -9.19 -6.49 -4.14
N GLU A 210 -8.45 -5.54 -3.56
CA GLU A 210 -7.04 -5.75 -3.22
C GLU A 210 -6.93 -6.77 -2.09
N LEU A 211 -7.73 -6.61 -1.03
CA LEU A 211 -7.77 -7.56 0.07
C LEU A 211 -8.17 -8.97 -0.40
N ALA A 212 -9.17 -9.08 -1.28
CA ALA A 212 -9.58 -10.36 -1.87
C ALA A 212 -8.47 -11.02 -2.70
N THR A 213 -7.54 -10.26 -3.26
CA THR A 213 -6.39 -10.82 -3.99
C THR A 213 -5.45 -11.54 -3.03
N LEU A 214 -5.24 -11.02 -1.81
CA LEU A 214 -4.49 -11.73 -0.77
C LEU A 214 -5.23 -12.96 -0.20
N GLU A 215 -6.57 -12.93 -0.16
CA GLU A 215 -7.39 -14.09 0.24
C GLU A 215 -7.25 -15.26 -0.76
N SER A 216 -7.07 -14.96 -2.05
CA SER A 216 -6.87 -15.96 -3.10
C SER A 216 -6.03 -15.41 -4.25
N LEU A 217 -4.74 -15.76 -4.24
CA LEU A 217 -3.78 -15.24 -5.21
C LEU A 217 -4.08 -15.70 -6.64
N HIS A 218 -4.23 -14.74 -7.54
CA HIS A 218 -4.32 -15.02 -8.96
C HIS A 218 -2.96 -15.48 -9.53
N PRO A 219 -2.89 -16.51 -10.40
CA PRO A 219 -1.63 -17.01 -10.97
C PRO A 219 -0.81 -16.02 -11.81
N MET A 220 -1.38 -14.86 -12.17
CA MET A 220 -0.64 -13.77 -12.82
C MET A 220 -0.15 -12.70 -11.83
N GLN A 221 -0.66 -12.69 -10.61
CA GLN A 221 -0.37 -11.69 -9.58
C GLN A 221 0.56 -12.24 -8.48
N TRP A 222 0.65 -13.56 -8.31
CA TRP A 222 1.41 -14.22 -7.22
C TRP A 222 2.83 -13.68 -7.02
N ALA A 223 3.53 -13.28 -8.08
CA ALA A 223 4.90 -12.78 -7.98
C ALA A 223 5.00 -11.48 -7.16
N TRP A 224 3.91 -10.72 -7.10
CA TRP A 224 3.83 -9.39 -6.51
C TRP A 224 3.18 -9.37 -5.14
N TYR A 225 2.57 -10.46 -4.66
CA TYR A 225 1.93 -10.48 -3.35
C TYR A 225 2.65 -11.44 -2.41
N VAL A 226 2.59 -11.16 -1.11
CA VAL A 226 3.11 -12.03 -0.06
C VAL A 226 2.05 -13.09 0.24
N ASP A 227 2.32 -14.33 -0.19
CA ASP A 227 1.44 -15.46 0.08
C ASP A 227 1.33 -15.73 1.59
N GLY A 228 0.11 -15.95 2.07
CA GLY A 228 -0.18 -16.03 3.50
C GLY A 228 -0.02 -14.70 4.27
N GLY A 229 0.10 -13.55 3.59
CA GLY A 229 0.25 -12.23 4.21
C GLY A 229 -0.93 -11.73 5.05
N LEU A 230 -1.98 -12.54 5.21
CA LEU A 230 -3.12 -12.29 6.10
C LEU A 230 -3.16 -13.23 7.32
N GLY A 231 -2.24 -14.21 7.41
CA GLY A 231 -2.18 -15.16 8.51
C GLY A 231 -2.08 -14.45 9.85
N GLY A 232 -2.96 -14.79 10.79
CA GLY A 232 -3.02 -14.18 12.12
C GLY A 232 -3.39 -12.69 12.20
N VAL A 233 -3.71 -12.00 11.09
CA VAL A 233 -4.11 -10.58 11.13
C VAL A 233 -5.56 -10.47 11.56
N ASP A 234 -5.86 -9.56 12.50
CA ASP A 234 -7.24 -9.29 12.91
C ASP A 234 -8.05 -8.70 11.73
N PRO A 235 -9.09 -9.39 11.23
CA PRO A 235 -9.88 -8.91 10.11
C PRO A 235 -10.65 -7.62 10.40
N TYR A 236 -10.85 -7.23 11.66
CA TYR A 236 -11.48 -5.96 12.03
C TYR A 236 -10.54 -4.76 11.91
N LYS A 237 -9.24 -4.98 11.70
CA LYS A 237 -8.30 -3.92 11.39
C LYS A 237 -8.37 -3.45 9.94
N PHE A 238 -9.06 -4.16 9.06
CA PHE A 238 -9.30 -3.71 7.68
C PHE A 238 -10.62 -2.94 7.57
N VAL A 239 -10.59 -1.85 6.81
CA VAL A 239 -11.75 -1.03 6.46
C VAL A 239 -11.80 -0.96 4.93
N THR A 240 -12.87 -1.50 4.33
CA THR A 240 -12.93 -1.78 2.86
C THR A 240 -14.14 -1.22 2.15
#